data_AF-A0AAE7M6X0-F1
#
_entry.id   AF-A0AAE7M6X0-F1
#
_cell.length_a   1.000
_cell.length_b   1.000
_cell.length_c   1.000
_cell.angle_alpha   90.00
_cell.angle_beta   90.00
_cell.angle_gamma   90.00
#
_symmetry.space_group_name_H-M   'P 1'
#
loop_
_entity.id
_entity.type
_entity.pdbx_description
1 polymer ?
#
loop_
_entity_poly.entity_id
_entity_poly.type
_entity_poly.pdbx_seq_one_letter_code
_entity_poly.pdbx_strand_id
1 'polypeptide(L)'
;MRTLSTLLLATTAGLGLSAALPASGWAAGDDGMIQRLCLAGFNAAMSHAGKTPPAGMGSYTCNCFLDEVNSGASIQSAQDSCKQKAAARYKV
;
A
#
# COMPACT_ATOMS: atom_id res chain seq x y z
N MET A 1 14.30 14.97 -56.35
CA MET A 1 13.03 15.57 -56.81
C MET A 1 11.93 15.13 -55.85
N ARG A 2 11.32 16.11 -55.18
CA ARG A 2 9.99 16.10 -54.54
C ARG A 2 9.60 14.89 -53.67
N THR A 3 9.60 15.11 -52.35
CA THR A 3 8.34 15.34 -51.61
C THR A 3 8.64 15.89 -50.20
N LEU A 4 8.71 17.22 -50.13
CA LEU A 4 8.25 18.01 -48.99
C LEU A 4 6.74 17.76 -48.83
N SER A 5 6.26 17.30 -47.69
CA SER A 5 4.86 17.38 -47.22
C SER A 5 4.81 16.73 -45.84
N THR A 6 4.34 17.31 -44.75
CA THR A 6 3.83 18.65 -44.41
C THR A 6 3.73 18.57 -42.89
N LEU A 7 4.16 19.61 -42.18
CA LEU A 7 3.78 19.82 -40.78
C LEU A 7 2.26 19.66 -40.67
N LEU A 8 1.77 18.99 -39.63
CA LEU A 8 0.57 19.45 -38.94
C LEU A 8 0.62 19.00 -37.48
N LEU A 9 0.93 19.96 -36.60
CA LEU A 9 0.64 19.91 -35.18
C LEU A 9 -0.87 19.72 -35.03
N ALA A 10 -1.30 18.56 -34.54
CA ALA A 10 -2.64 18.41 -33.99
C ALA A 10 -2.51 18.43 -32.46
N THR A 11 -2.45 19.65 -31.90
CA THR A 11 -2.74 19.89 -30.49
C THR A 11 -4.23 19.63 -30.27
N THR A 12 -4.60 18.39 -29.99
CA THR A 12 -5.92 18.08 -29.48
C THR A 12 -5.97 18.56 -28.03
N ALA A 13 -6.69 19.67 -27.83
CA ALA A 13 -7.16 20.11 -26.53
C ALA A 13 -8.02 18.99 -25.92
N GLY A 14 -7.39 18.10 -25.16
CA GLY A 14 -8.10 17.14 -24.32
C GLY A 14 -8.72 17.89 -23.16
N LEU A 15 -10.04 18.10 -23.21
CA LEU A 15 -10.85 18.50 -22.07
C LEU A 15 -10.44 17.66 -20.85
N GLY A 16 -9.90 18.34 -19.84
CA GLY A 16 -9.58 17.76 -18.56
C GLY A 16 -10.85 17.23 -17.90
N LEU A 17 -11.09 15.93 -18.06
CA LEU A 17 -12.06 15.21 -17.26
C LEU A 17 -11.41 14.94 -15.90
N SER A 18 -11.45 15.94 -15.02
CA SER A 18 -11.15 15.75 -13.61
C SER A 18 -12.25 14.89 -13.00
N ALA A 19 -12.16 13.58 -13.22
CA ALA A 19 -12.89 12.60 -12.44
C ALA A 19 -12.37 12.72 -11.01
N ALA A 20 -13.07 13.49 -10.18
CA ALA A 20 -12.96 13.42 -8.74
C ALA A 20 -13.41 12.01 -8.35
N LEU A 21 -12.46 11.06 -8.35
CA LEU A 21 -12.65 9.74 -7.77
C LEU A 21 -13.03 9.97 -6.31
N PRO A 22 -14.16 9.44 -5.84
CA PRO A 22 -14.46 9.50 -4.42
C PRO A 22 -13.29 8.86 -3.69
N ALA A 23 -12.71 9.61 -2.75
CA ALA A 23 -11.76 9.05 -1.80
C ALA A 23 -12.51 7.93 -1.07
N SER A 24 -12.27 6.67 -1.47
CA SER A 24 -12.78 5.49 -0.79
C SER A 24 -12.05 5.40 0.54
N GLY A 25 -12.48 6.19 1.51
CA GLY A 25 -12.11 6.00 2.91
C GLY A 25 -12.71 4.68 3.38
N TRP A 26 -11.88 3.78 3.88
CA TRP A 26 -12.35 2.53 4.46
C TRP A 26 -13.27 2.85 5.65
N ALA A 27 -14.47 2.29 5.66
CA ALA A 27 -15.39 2.48 6.77
C ALA A 27 -14.80 1.84 8.03
N ALA A 28 -14.97 2.47 9.21
CA ALA A 28 -14.41 2.02 10.49
C ALA A 28 -14.79 0.58 10.93
N GLY A 29 -15.69 -0.10 10.21
CA GLY A 29 -15.99 -1.53 10.39
C GLY A 29 -15.03 -2.48 9.66
N ASP A 30 -14.26 -1.99 8.68
CA ASP A 30 -13.35 -2.78 7.84
C ASP A 30 -11.99 -3.04 8.53
N ASP A 31 -11.62 -2.20 9.51
CA ASP A 31 -10.33 -2.28 10.21
C ASP A 31 -10.07 -3.67 10.82
N GLY A 32 -11.12 -4.31 11.37
CA GLY A 32 -11.01 -5.67 11.92
C GLY A 32 -10.79 -6.75 10.86
N MET A 33 -11.35 -6.59 9.66
CA MET A 33 -11.13 -7.51 8.54
C MET A 33 -9.74 -7.33 7.96
N ILE A 34 -9.32 -6.08 7.74
CA ILE A 34 -7.98 -5.75 7.25
C ILE A 34 -6.92 -6.23 8.24
N GLN A 35 -7.15 -6.08 9.55
CA GLN A 35 -6.24 -6.60 10.58
C GLN A 35 -6.07 -8.12 10.47
N ARG A 36 -7.18 -8.87 10.32
CA ARG A 36 -7.14 -10.34 10.17
C ARG A 36 -6.42 -10.77 8.90
N LEU A 37 -6.67 -10.08 7.78
CA LEU A 37 -5.98 -10.33 6.52
C LEU A 37 -4.49 -10.02 6.63
N CYS A 38 -4.13 -8.91 7.27
CA CYS A 38 -2.74 -8.59 7.56
C CYS A 38 -2.08 -9.69 8.39
N LEU A 39 -2.73 -10.16 9.45
CA LEU A 39 -2.18 -11.20 10.32
C LEU A 39 -2.00 -12.53 9.56
N ALA A 40 -2.95 -12.89 8.70
CA ALA A 40 -2.84 -14.06 7.83
C ALA A 40 -1.65 -13.92 6.86
N GLY A 41 -1.49 -12.77 6.20
CA GLY A 41 -0.37 -12.50 5.32
C GLY A 41 0.98 -12.51 6.05
N PHE A 42 1.04 -11.94 7.25
CA PHE A 42 2.22 -11.97 8.12
C PHE A 42 2.60 -13.42 8.47
N ASN A 43 1.64 -14.23 8.94
CA ASN A 43 1.89 -15.62 9.29
C ASN A 43 2.33 -16.45 8.08
N ALA A 44 1.73 -16.22 6.91
CA ALA A 44 2.14 -16.87 5.67
C ALA A 44 3.58 -16.51 5.28
N ALA A 45 3.96 -15.23 5.38
CA ALA A 45 5.33 -14.79 5.09
C ALA A 45 6.35 -15.40 6.06
N MET A 46 6.03 -15.45 7.35
CA MET A 46 6.89 -16.08 8.36
C MET A 46 7.04 -17.58 8.12
N SER A 47 5.93 -18.28 7.83
CA SER A 47 5.93 -19.70 7.49
C SER A 47 6.74 -19.98 6.22
N HIS A 48 6.59 -19.16 5.19
CA HIS A 48 7.36 -19.26 3.95
C HIS A 48 8.87 -19.08 4.21
N ALA A 49 9.23 -18.17 5.12
CA ALA A 49 10.61 -17.96 5.55
C ALA A 49 11.14 -19.04 6.53
N GLY A 50 10.32 -20.02 6.93
CA GLY A 50 10.70 -21.03 7.94
C GLY A 50 10.93 -20.43 9.33
N LYS A 51 10.37 -19.26 9.62
CA LYS A 51 10.55 -18.54 10.88
C LYS A 51 9.30 -18.62 11.74
N THR A 52 9.49 -18.73 13.06
CA THR A 52 8.43 -18.56 14.04
C THR A 52 8.52 -17.15 14.63
N PRO A 53 7.53 -16.27 14.43
CA PRO A 53 7.55 -14.93 15.00
C PRO A 53 7.38 -14.98 16.53
N PRO A 54 8.04 -14.08 17.28
CA PRO A 54 7.76 -13.88 18.70
C PRO A 54 6.28 -13.54 18.96
N ALA A 55 5.80 -13.89 20.15
CA ALA A 55 4.43 -13.58 20.56
C ALA A 55 4.15 -12.08 20.45
N GLY A 56 3.01 -11.73 19.84
CA GLY A 56 2.58 -10.34 19.64
C GLY A 56 3.20 -9.61 18.44
N MET A 57 4.22 -10.19 17.76
CA MET A 57 4.88 -9.51 16.63
C MET A 57 3.93 -9.26 15.46
N GLY A 58 3.11 -10.25 15.09
CA GLY A 58 2.12 -10.10 14.01
C GLY A 58 1.09 -9.01 14.32
N SER A 59 0.47 -9.06 15.51
CA SER A 59 -0.54 -8.07 15.92
C SER A 59 0.04 -6.66 15.99
N TYR A 60 1.25 -6.49 16.52
CA TYR A 60 1.94 -5.19 16.55
C TYR A 60 2.18 -4.66 15.13
N THR A 61 2.71 -5.49 14.24
CA THR A 61 3.01 -5.11 12.86
C THR A 61 1.75 -4.72 12.10
N CYS A 62 0.66 -5.47 12.29
CA CYS A 62 -0.62 -5.19 11.64
C CYS A 62 -1.34 -3.96 12.18
N ASN A 63 -1.24 -3.68 13.47
CA ASN A 63 -1.75 -2.43 14.05
C ASN A 63 -0.98 -1.23 13.52
N CYS A 64 0.35 -1.32 13.46
CA CYS A 64 1.18 -0.28 12.85
C CYS A 64 0.76 -0.04 11.39
N PHE A 65 0.56 -1.12 10.62
CA PHE A 65 0.18 -1.01 9.21
C PHE A 65 -1.16 -0.27 9.06
N LEU A 66 -2.17 -0.67 9.83
CA LEU A 66 -3.46 0.01 9.81
C LEU A 66 -3.36 1.50 10.16
N ASP A 67 -2.59 1.82 11.20
CA ASP A 67 -2.37 3.20 11.64
C ASP A 67 -1.73 4.08 10.56
N GLU A 68 -0.67 3.58 9.91
CA GLU A 68 0.02 4.34 8.86
C GLU A 68 -0.84 4.51 7.61
N VAL A 69 -1.56 3.47 7.21
CA VAL A 69 -2.42 3.52 6.03
C VAL A 69 -3.64 4.43 6.30
N ASN A 70 -4.24 4.38 7.50
CA ASN A 70 -5.28 5.33 7.90
C ASN A 70 -4.76 6.77 8.02
N SER A 71 -3.46 6.95 8.25
CA SER A 71 -2.77 8.25 8.20
C SER A 71 -2.40 8.71 6.78
N GLY A 72 -2.78 7.96 5.75
CA GLY A 72 -2.55 8.31 4.34
C GLY A 72 -1.23 7.79 3.76
N ALA A 73 -0.49 6.94 4.47
CA ALA A 73 0.67 6.29 3.91
C ALA A 73 0.29 5.33 2.78
N SER A 74 1.17 5.19 1.78
CA SER A 74 1.02 4.14 0.78
C SER A 74 1.18 2.76 1.43
N ILE A 75 0.55 1.74 0.84
CA ILE A 75 0.65 0.36 1.32
C ILE A 75 2.12 -0.10 1.40
N GLN A 76 2.92 0.21 0.38
CA GLN A 76 4.33 -0.15 0.33
C GLN A 76 5.12 0.52 1.47
N SER A 77 4.98 1.85 1.62
CA SER A 77 5.67 2.58 2.69
C SER A 77 5.26 2.11 4.08
N ALA A 78 3.97 1.82 4.29
CA ALA A 78 3.45 1.32 5.56
C ALA A 78 4.02 -0.06 5.90
N GLN A 79 4.09 -0.97 4.91
CA GLN A 79 4.72 -2.27 5.11
C GLN A 79 6.19 -2.14 5.49
N ASP A 80 6.95 -1.32 4.77
CA ASP A 80 8.40 -1.19 5.00
C ASP A 80 8.70 -0.53 6.35
N SER A 81 7.98 0.54 6.70
CA SER A 81 8.08 1.21 8.00
C SER A 81 7.71 0.27 9.15
N CYS A 82 6.57 -0.41 9.06
CA CYS A 82 6.09 -1.26 10.15
C CYS A 82 6.91 -2.54 10.33
N LYS A 83 7.48 -3.10 9.26
CA LYS A 83 8.47 -4.19 9.36
C LYS A 83 9.72 -3.72 10.10
N GLN A 84 10.25 -2.55 9.79
CA GLN A 84 11.42 -1.98 10.48
C GLN A 84 11.14 -1.71 11.96
N LYS A 85 9.98 -1.11 12.27
CA LYS A 85 9.52 -0.90 13.66
C LYS A 85 9.39 -2.23 14.43
N ALA A 86 8.84 -3.26 13.79
CA ALA A 86 8.74 -4.58 14.39
C ALA A 86 10.11 -5.22 14.60
N ALA A 87 11.01 -5.18 13.62
CA ALA A 87 12.38 -5.68 13.74
C ALA A 87 13.12 -5.01 14.91
N ALA A 88 13.04 -3.69 15.02
CA ALA A 88 13.63 -2.94 16.13
C ALA A 88 13.02 -3.31 17.49
N ARG A 89 11.68 -3.46 17.57
CA ARG A 89 10.97 -3.80 18.80
C ARG A 89 11.26 -5.21 19.30
N TYR A 90 11.29 -6.18 18.39
CA TYR A 90 11.45 -7.60 18.71
C TYR A 90 12.90 -8.09 18.58
N LYS A 91 13.81 -7.21 18.14
CA LYS A 91 15.26 -7.45 17.99
C LYS A 91 15.57 -8.62 17.04
N VAL A 92 14.95 -8.59 15.86
CA VAL A 92 15.07 -9.61 14.80
C VAL A 92 15.57 -9.05 13.48
#